data_AF-A0A418C0R4-F1
#
_entry.id   AF-A0A418C0R4-F1
#
_cell.length_a   1.000
_cell.length_b   1.000
_cell.length_c   1.000
_cell.angle_alpha   90.00
_cell.angle_beta   90.00
_cell.angle_gamma   90.00
#
_symmetry.space_group_name_H-M   'P 1'
#
loop_
_entity.id
_entity.type
_entity.pdbx_description
1 polymer ?
#
loop_
_entity_poly.entity_id
_entity_poly.type
_entity_poly.pdbx_seq_one_letter_code
_entity_poly.pdbx_strand_id
1 'polypeptide(L)'
;MKITKRQHNMEPQRVGVRFTPPLVSVEFKCSGKLYIHEIAMDSYLSKHSDVGSLVRQLQLDHAAYVDDVSTAQLTRLVQKIFQKVKPLATLPTADYNNVSENQLRLVKDKMDSVFLSNVLKPGDPGYAYDKQVHVTDLTFDSKCVAVLDRVQTIRSQRLGRLEVF
;
A
#
# COMPACT_ATOMS: atom_id res chain seq x y z
N MET A 1 17.12 23.87 -20.29
CA MET A 1 16.90 23.09 -21.54
C MET A 1 17.17 21.61 -21.26
N LYS A 2 16.15 20.77 -21.42
CA LYS A 2 16.17 19.41 -22.02
C LYS A 2 14.77 18.83 -21.85
N ILE A 3 13.85 19.25 -22.72
CA ILE A 3 12.59 18.54 -22.95
C ILE A 3 12.98 17.40 -23.91
N THR A 4 13.23 16.21 -23.38
CA THR A 4 13.50 15.03 -24.20
C THR A 4 12.19 14.55 -24.82
N LYS A 5 12.19 14.59 -26.15
CA LYS A 5 11.10 14.22 -27.07
C LYS A 5 10.39 12.94 -26.64
N ARG A 6 9.06 12.96 -26.69
CA ARG A 6 8.24 11.74 -26.76
C ARG A 6 8.76 10.90 -27.93
N GLN A 7 9.33 9.74 -27.65
CA GLN A 7 9.52 8.74 -28.71
C GLN A 7 8.14 8.14 -28.98
N HIS A 8 7.57 8.50 -30.13
CA HIS A 8 6.18 8.27 -30.51
C HIS A 8 5.79 6.80 -30.75
N ASN A 9 6.51 5.81 -30.21
CA ASN A 9 6.19 4.40 -30.45
C ASN A 9 6.73 3.46 -29.37
N MET A 10 6.58 3.82 -28.10
CA MET A 10 6.80 2.90 -26.98
C MET A 10 5.45 2.38 -26.50
N GLU A 11 5.19 1.09 -26.72
CA GLU A 11 4.02 0.43 -26.15
C GLU A 11 4.46 -0.32 -24.90
N PRO A 12 4.06 0.13 -23.69
CA PRO A 12 4.35 -0.61 -22.46
C PRO A 12 3.54 -1.91 -22.47
N GLN A 13 4.23 -3.03 -22.33
CA GLN A 13 3.60 -4.34 -22.40
C GLN A 13 3.40 -4.93 -21.01
N ARG A 14 4.42 -4.85 -20.16
CA ARG A 14 4.41 -5.46 -18.83
C ARG A 14 5.17 -4.60 -17.83
N VAL A 15 4.63 -4.50 -16.62
CA VAL A 15 5.30 -3.86 -15.49
C VAL A 15 5.50 -4.92 -14.42
N GLY A 16 6.74 -5.06 -13.97
CA GLY A 16 7.16 -6.03 -12.98
C GLY A 16 7.81 -5.37 -11.77
N VAL A 17 7.87 -6.13 -10.68
CA VAL A 17 8.63 -5.75 -9.49
C VAL A 17 9.51 -6.92 -9.05
N ARG A 18 10.75 -6.62 -8.70
CA ARG A 18 11.67 -7.52 -8.03
C ARG A 18 11.86 -7.03 -6.60
N PHE A 19 11.84 -7.94 -5.64
CA PHE A 19 11.97 -7.58 -4.22
C PHE A 19 13.41 -7.61 -3.72
N THR A 20 14.28 -8.40 -4.36
CA THR A 20 15.68 -8.60 -3.94
C THR A 20 16.60 -8.61 -5.16
N PRO A 21 17.45 -7.58 -5.36
CA PRO A 21 17.33 -6.23 -4.82
C PRO A 21 16.03 -5.55 -5.29
N PRO A 22 15.52 -4.52 -4.59
CA PRO A 22 14.21 -3.94 -4.89
C PRO A 22 14.27 -3.11 -6.19
N LEU A 23 13.55 -3.57 -7.22
CA LEU A 23 13.50 -2.93 -8.54
C LEU A 23 12.10 -2.94 -9.14
N VAL A 24 11.83 -1.92 -9.96
CA VAL A 24 10.69 -1.87 -10.86
C VAL A 24 11.20 -2.09 -12.27
N SER A 25 10.63 -3.05 -13.00
CA SER A 25 10.95 -3.29 -14.41
C SER A 25 9.78 -2.90 -15.30
N VAL A 26 10.07 -2.17 -16.36
CA VAL A 26 9.09 -1.82 -17.40
C VAL A 26 9.54 -2.46 -18.69
N GLU A 27 8.76 -3.41 -19.20
CA GLU A 27 8.95 -4.01 -20.52
C GLU A 27 8.15 -3.21 -21.54
N PHE A 28 8.82 -2.69 -22.56
CA PHE A 28 8.21 -1.89 -23.61
C PHE A 28 8.70 -2.32 -24.99
N LYS A 29 7.84 -2.19 -25.99
CA LYS A 29 8.17 -2.46 -27.38
C LYS A 29 8.55 -1.17 -28.07
N CYS A 30 9.74 -1.13 -28.66
CA CYS A 30 10.21 -0.02 -29.49
C CYS A 30 10.61 -0.57 -30.86
N SER A 31 9.95 -0.09 -31.92
CA SER A 31 10.26 -0.45 -33.31
C SER A 31 10.32 -1.98 -33.56
N GLY A 32 9.40 -2.73 -32.95
CA GLY A 32 9.32 -4.19 -33.12
C GLY A 32 10.19 -5.01 -32.16
N LYS A 33 11.13 -4.41 -31.44
CA LYS A 33 12.00 -5.09 -30.46
C LYS A 33 11.51 -4.81 -29.03
N LEU A 34 11.63 -5.81 -28.17
CA LEU A 34 11.26 -5.71 -26.75
C LEU A 34 12.47 -5.25 -25.94
N TYR A 35 12.27 -4.23 -25.11
CA TYR A 35 13.28 -3.65 -24.24
C TYR A 35 12.77 -3.67 -22.79
N ILE A 36 13.70 -3.69 -21.85
CA ILE A 36 13.42 -3.65 -20.42
C ILE A 36 14.15 -2.46 -19.83
N HIS A 37 13.41 -1.60 -19.13
CA HIS A 37 13.98 -0.54 -18.29
C HIS A 37 13.86 -0.94 -16.83
N GLU A 38 15.00 -1.06 -16.14
CA GLU A 38 15.04 -1.37 -14.72
C GLU A 38 15.31 -0.10 -13.91
N ILE A 39 14.48 0.13 -12.87
CA ILE A 39 14.59 1.26 -11.96
C ILE A 39 14.90 0.73 -10.57
N ALA A 40 16.07 1.05 -10.04
CA ALA A 40 16.49 0.65 -8.70
C ALA A 40 15.75 1.45 -7.63
N MET A 41 15.13 0.77 -6.67
CA MET A 41 14.26 1.40 -5.67
C MET A 41 14.99 1.86 -4.40
N ASP A 42 16.23 1.43 -4.16
CA ASP A 42 16.96 1.71 -2.90
C ASP A 42 17.09 3.21 -2.58
N SER A 43 17.42 4.03 -3.59
CA SER A 43 17.50 5.50 -3.43
C SER A 43 16.14 6.12 -3.10
N TYR A 44 15.05 5.57 -3.64
CA TYR A 44 13.71 6.10 -3.42
C TYR A 44 13.15 5.67 -2.06
N LEU A 45 13.37 4.42 -1.67
CA LEU A 45 12.91 3.85 -0.39
C LEU A 45 13.63 4.45 0.84
N SER A 46 14.84 4.95 0.64
CA SER A 46 15.61 5.66 1.66
C SER A 46 15.19 7.13 1.81
N LYS A 47 14.88 7.82 0.69
CA LYS A 47 14.51 9.25 0.68
C LYS A 47 13.04 9.52 0.97
N HIS A 48 12.15 8.59 0.66
CA HIS A 48 10.71 8.76 0.83
C HIS A 48 10.15 7.75 1.83
N SER A 49 9.44 8.26 2.84
CA SER A 49 8.76 7.45 3.85
C SER A 49 7.36 7.03 3.43
N ASP A 50 6.75 7.75 2.49
CA ASP A 50 5.37 7.52 2.05
C ASP A 50 5.31 7.09 0.58
N VAL A 51 4.32 6.24 0.27
CA VAL A 51 4.16 5.64 -1.07
C VAL A 51 3.78 6.70 -2.11
N GLY A 52 2.98 7.71 -1.73
CA GLY A 52 2.49 8.73 -2.65
C GLY A 52 3.60 9.62 -3.21
N SER A 53 4.45 10.14 -2.33
CA SER A 53 5.64 10.92 -2.69
C SER A 53 6.62 10.10 -3.51
N LEU A 54 6.80 8.82 -3.18
CA LEU A 54 7.66 7.92 -3.94
C LEU A 54 7.14 7.74 -5.38
N VAL A 55 5.85 7.43 -5.54
CA VAL A 55 5.22 7.28 -6.86
C VAL A 55 5.35 8.56 -7.67
N ARG A 56 5.09 9.73 -7.06
CA ARG A 56 5.22 11.02 -7.72
C ARG A 56 6.66 11.27 -8.18
N GLN A 57 7.65 11.00 -7.33
CA GLN A 57 9.05 11.17 -7.69
C GLN A 57 9.46 10.22 -8.82
N LEU A 58 9.00 8.97 -8.78
CA LEU A 58 9.28 7.97 -9.82
C LEU A 58 8.70 8.39 -11.17
N GLN A 59 7.49 8.95 -11.18
CA GLN A 59 6.86 9.50 -12.38
C GLN A 59 7.62 10.71 -12.95
N LEU A 60 8.20 11.56 -12.09
CA LEU A 60 8.99 12.71 -12.54
C LEU A 60 10.32 12.27 -13.16
N ASP A 61 11.04 11.38 -12.48
CA ASP A 61 12.38 10.96 -12.89
C ASP A 61 12.35 10.02 -14.11
N HIS A 62 11.30 9.19 -14.24
CA HIS A 62 11.16 8.18 -15.28
C HIS A 62 9.89 8.37 -16.15
N ALA A 63 9.46 9.62 -16.35
CA ALA A 63 8.26 9.96 -17.11
C ALA A 63 8.18 9.24 -18.48
N ALA A 64 9.30 9.16 -19.19
CA ALA A 64 9.35 8.54 -20.52
C ALA A 64 8.91 7.06 -20.57
N TYR A 65 8.97 6.33 -19.45
CA TYR A 65 8.66 4.90 -19.39
C TYR A 65 7.40 4.60 -18.56
N VAL A 66 6.99 5.52 -17.70
CA VAL A 66 6.02 5.26 -16.63
C VAL A 66 4.73 6.05 -16.80
N ASP A 67 4.71 7.10 -17.64
CA ASP A 67 3.54 7.98 -17.86
C ASP A 67 2.31 7.21 -18.38
N ASP A 68 2.54 6.18 -19.20
CA ASP A 68 1.48 5.33 -19.78
C ASP A 68 0.91 4.31 -18.78
N VAL A 69 1.57 4.10 -17.63
CA VAL A 69 1.11 3.16 -16.60
C VAL A 69 0.16 3.88 -15.65
N SER A 70 -1.00 3.28 -15.39
CA SER A 70 -1.96 3.89 -14.45
C SER A 70 -1.33 4.11 -13.06
N THR A 71 -1.58 5.28 -12.49
CA THR A 71 -1.06 5.67 -11.16
C THR A 71 -1.47 4.69 -10.07
N ALA A 72 -2.67 4.11 -10.17
CA ALA A 72 -3.18 3.10 -9.25
C ALA A 72 -2.39 1.78 -9.34
N GLN A 73 -2.02 1.33 -10.54
CA GLN A 73 -1.19 0.13 -10.70
C GLN A 73 0.21 0.35 -10.15
N LEU A 74 0.82 1.48 -10.48
CA LEU A 74 2.16 1.83 -10.00
C LEU A 74 2.20 1.94 -8.47
N THR A 75 1.20 2.61 -7.87
CA THR A 75 1.02 2.68 -6.42
C THR A 75 0.96 1.29 -5.79
N ARG A 76 0.17 0.37 -6.34
CA ARG A 76 0.06 -1.00 -5.83
C ARG A 76 1.38 -1.76 -5.90
N LEU A 77 2.16 -1.57 -6.97
CA LEU A 77 3.45 -2.22 -7.15
C LEU A 77 4.50 -1.69 -6.16
N VAL A 78 4.61 -0.37 -6.05
CA VAL A 78 5.50 0.29 -5.09
C VAL A 78 5.11 -0.08 -3.67
N GLN A 79 3.82 -0.10 -3.33
CA GLN A 79 3.34 -0.48 -2.00
C GLN A 79 3.76 -1.91 -1.63
N LYS A 80 3.72 -2.86 -2.58
CA LYS A 80 4.21 -4.24 -2.35
C LYS A 80 5.70 -4.27 -2.05
N ILE A 81 6.51 -3.50 -2.79
CA ILE A 81 7.96 -3.38 -2.51
C ILE A 81 8.17 -2.77 -1.13
N PHE A 82 7.46 -1.67 -0.82
CA PHE A 82 7.57 -0.97 0.45
C PHE A 82 7.26 -1.89 1.65
N GLN A 83 6.16 -2.66 1.56
CA GLN A 83 5.78 -3.64 2.60
C GLN A 83 6.78 -4.80 2.75
N LYS A 84 7.50 -5.18 1.69
CA LYS A 84 8.51 -6.24 1.77
C LYS A 84 9.83 -5.73 2.34
N VAL A 85 10.24 -4.52 2.00
CA VAL A 85 11.50 -3.91 2.46
C VAL A 85 11.37 -3.34 3.87
N LYS A 86 10.27 -2.62 4.13
CA LYS A 86 9.85 -2.18 5.45
C LYS A 86 8.58 -2.94 5.78
N PRO A 87 8.68 -4.19 6.29
CA PRO A 87 7.51 -4.86 6.83
C PRO A 87 6.97 -3.98 7.93
N LEU A 88 5.90 -3.24 7.61
CA LEU A 88 5.09 -2.59 8.62
C LEU A 88 4.77 -3.72 9.57
N ALA A 89 5.23 -3.57 10.81
CA ALA A 89 5.15 -4.57 11.84
C ALA A 89 3.73 -5.10 11.93
N THR A 90 3.49 -6.16 11.17
CA THR A 90 2.16 -6.69 10.99
C THR A 90 2.04 -7.57 12.20
N LEU A 91 1.36 -7.03 13.20
CA LEU A 91 0.91 -7.82 14.32
C LEU A 91 0.14 -9.00 13.74
N PRO A 92 0.34 -10.20 14.28
CA PRO A 92 -0.41 -11.35 13.82
C PRO A 92 -1.90 -10.99 13.86
N THR A 93 -2.58 -11.08 12.72
CA THR A 93 -4.03 -10.92 12.67
C THR A 93 -4.65 -12.21 13.22
N ALA A 94 -4.47 -12.42 14.52
CA ALA A 94 -5.04 -13.55 15.25
C ALA A 94 -6.34 -13.08 15.93
N ASP A 95 -7.31 -14.00 16.04
CA ASP A 95 -8.48 -13.77 16.88
C ASP A 95 -8.06 -13.87 18.34
N TYR A 96 -7.87 -12.70 18.97
CA TYR A 96 -7.37 -12.56 20.33
C TYR A 96 -8.27 -13.23 21.40
N ASN A 97 -9.50 -13.58 21.05
CA ASN A 97 -10.42 -14.27 21.96
C ASN A 97 -10.17 -15.78 22.02
N ASN A 98 -9.46 -16.35 21.04
CA ASN A 98 -9.28 -17.80 20.86
C ASN A 98 -7.81 -18.24 20.88
N VAL A 99 -6.88 -17.38 21.29
CA VAL A 99 -5.43 -17.69 21.34
C VAL A 99 -4.99 -18.22 22.70
N SER A 100 -4.00 -19.11 22.70
CA SER A 100 -3.36 -19.59 23.93
C SER A 100 -2.53 -18.50 24.61
N GLU A 101 -2.32 -18.60 25.93
CA GLU A 101 -1.48 -17.66 26.69
C GLU A 101 -0.05 -17.52 26.12
N ASN A 102 0.52 -18.63 25.64
CA ASN A 102 1.83 -18.63 25.01
C ASN A 102 1.83 -17.79 23.71
N GLN A 103 0.78 -17.87 22.91
CA GLN A 103 0.64 -17.06 21.70
C GLN A 103 0.42 -15.59 22.04
N LEU A 104 -0.38 -15.28 23.06
CA LEU A 104 -0.58 -13.90 23.54
C LEU A 104 0.75 -13.25 23.94
N ARG A 105 1.60 -13.99 24.67
CA ARG A 105 2.92 -13.52 25.05
C ARG A 105 3.80 -13.23 23.84
N LEU A 106 3.84 -14.14 22.86
CA LEU A 106 4.61 -13.93 21.63
C LEU A 106 4.12 -12.72 20.82
N VAL A 107 2.80 -12.49 20.75
CA VAL A 107 2.26 -11.31 20.07
C VAL A 107 2.64 -10.04 20.82
N LYS A 108 2.51 -10.04 22.15
CA LYS A 108 2.90 -8.90 23.00
C LYS A 108 4.38 -8.56 22.84
N ASP A 109 5.26 -9.56 22.91
CA ASP A 109 6.71 -9.36 22.76
C ASP A 109 7.04 -8.76 21.37
N LYS A 110 6.31 -9.19 20.33
CA LYS A 110 6.44 -8.61 18.98
C LYS A 110 5.95 -7.16 18.93
N MET A 111 4.84 -6.83 19.59
CA MET A 111 4.34 -5.45 19.71
C MET A 111 5.36 -4.55 20.39
N ASP A 112 5.93 -5.01 21.50
CA ASP A 112 6.89 -4.25 22.30
C ASP A 112 8.19 -4.00 21.51
N SER A 113 8.73 -5.02 20.85
CA SER A 113 9.93 -4.89 20.00
C SER A 113 9.76 -3.84 18.90
N VAL A 114 8.62 -3.89 18.21
CA VAL A 114 8.29 -2.95 17.15
C VAL A 114 8.14 -1.55 17.69
N PHE A 115 7.42 -1.39 18.80
CA PHE A 115 7.24 -0.10 19.43
C PHE A 115 8.60 0.51 19.80
N LEU A 116 9.43 -0.23 20.54
CA LEU A 116 10.73 0.24 20.99
C LEU A 116 11.66 0.62 19.83
N SER A 117 11.60 -0.09 18.70
CA SER A 117 12.39 0.23 17.50
C SER A 117 11.96 1.53 16.80
N ASN A 118 10.71 1.99 17.02
CA ASN A 118 10.15 3.18 16.40
C ASN A 118 9.92 4.34 17.38
N VAL A 119 10.25 4.18 18.67
CA VAL A 119 10.17 5.25 19.67
C VAL A 119 11.23 6.31 19.35
N LEU A 120 10.78 7.54 19.11
CA LEU A 120 11.64 8.71 19.00
C LEU A 120 11.73 9.39 20.37
N LYS A 121 12.94 9.75 20.81
CA LYS A 121 13.20 10.45 22.07
C LYS A 121 13.62 11.91 21.82
N PRO A 122 13.51 12.79 22.84
CA PRO A 122 14.09 14.12 22.76
C PRO A 122 15.58 14.03 22.41
N GLY A 123 15.95 14.56 21.23
CA GLY A 123 17.31 14.50 20.68
C GLY A 123 17.45 13.65 19.41
N ASP A 124 16.48 12.79 19.10
CA ASP A 124 16.50 12.00 17.86
C ASP A 124 16.04 12.83 16.63
N PRO A 125 16.58 12.56 15.43
CA PRO A 125 16.14 13.23 14.21
C PRO A 125 14.65 12.99 13.94
N GLY A 126 13.86 14.06 13.88
CA GLY A 126 12.41 13.99 13.63
C GLY A 126 11.55 13.83 14.89
N TYR A 127 12.12 13.87 16.09
CA TYR A 127 11.36 14.03 17.32
C TYR A 127 10.70 15.42 17.38
N ALA A 128 9.40 15.46 17.62
CA ALA A 128 8.62 16.69 17.79
C ALA A 128 7.64 16.50 18.96
N TYR A 129 7.58 17.48 19.86
CA TYR A 129 6.70 17.42 21.03
C TYR A 129 5.22 17.41 20.63
N ASP A 130 4.82 18.29 19.70
CA ASP A 130 3.42 18.43 19.27
C ASP A 130 3.26 18.04 17.80
N LYS A 131 3.33 16.74 17.51
CA LYS A 131 3.07 16.21 16.16
C LYS A 131 1.57 16.22 15.87
N GLN A 132 1.07 17.31 15.29
CA GLN A 132 -0.32 17.41 14.84
C GLN A 132 -0.49 16.65 13.51
N VAL A 133 -1.40 15.67 13.50
CA VAL A 133 -1.79 14.95 12.29
C VAL A 133 -3.26 15.27 12.04
N HIS A 134 -3.56 15.86 10.89
CA HIS A 134 -4.94 16.08 10.50
C HIS A 134 -5.55 14.73 10.13
N VAL A 135 -6.41 14.19 11.00
CA VAL A 135 -7.19 12.99 10.70
C VAL A 135 -8.25 13.42 9.69
N THR A 136 -7.94 13.28 8.40
CA THR A 136 -8.96 13.40 7.38
C THR A 136 -9.86 12.18 7.53
N ASP A 137 -11.12 12.41 7.90
CA ASP A 137 -12.15 11.38 7.83
C ASP A 137 -12.15 10.83 6.41
N LEU A 138 -11.61 9.63 6.23
CA LEU A 138 -11.73 8.89 4.98
C LEU A 138 -13.23 8.79 4.73
N THR A 139 -13.70 9.46 3.68
CA THR A 139 -15.08 9.38 3.20
C THR A 139 -15.51 7.93 3.25
N PHE A 140 -16.48 7.64 4.13
CA PHE A 140 -17.10 6.33 4.30
C PHE A 140 -17.49 5.79 2.92
N ASP A 141 -16.72 4.81 2.42
CA ASP A 141 -16.93 4.20 1.12
C ASP A 141 -18.34 3.61 1.11
N SER A 142 -19.24 4.19 0.31
CA SER A 142 -20.70 4.01 0.38
C SER A 142 -21.17 2.59 0.03
N LYS A 143 -20.23 1.67 -0.22
CA LYS A 143 -20.48 0.25 -0.48
C LYS A 143 -20.76 -0.56 0.78
N CYS A 144 -20.40 -0.08 1.97
CA CYS A 144 -20.63 -0.82 3.23
C CYS A 144 -22.06 -0.71 3.79
N VAL A 145 -22.83 0.31 3.41
CA VAL A 145 -24.22 0.49 3.89
C VAL A 145 -25.17 -0.55 3.28
N ALA A 146 -24.89 -1.05 2.06
CA ALA A 146 -25.75 -1.99 1.37
C ALA A 146 -25.80 -3.42 1.98
N VAL A 147 -24.84 -3.76 2.86
CA VAL A 147 -24.82 -5.06 3.54
C VAL A 147 -25.71 -5.05 4.80
N LEU A 148 -25.83 -3.91 5.47
CA LEU A 148 -26.64 -3.78 6.69
C LEU A 148 -28.16 -3.68 6.39
N ASP A 149 -28.56 -3.10 5.25
CA ASP A 149 -29.98 -3.07 4.84
C ASP A 149 -30.52 -4.44 4.37
N ARG A 150 -29.65 -5.32 3.85
CA ARG A 150 -30.06 -6.68 3.45
C ARG A 150 -30.27 -7.62 4.62
N VAL A 151 -29.62 -7.39 5.76
CA VAL A 151 -29.78 -8.25 6.96
C VAL A 151 -31.07 -7.91 7.71
N GLN A 152 -31.54 -6.65 7.68
CA GLN A 152 -32.82 -6.27 8.29
C GLN A 152 -34.04 -6.75 7.48
N THR A 153 -33.93 -6.91 6.17
CA THR A 153 -35.03 -7.43 5.33
C THR A 153 -35.32 -8.92 5.58
N ILE A 154 -34.29 -9.73 5.89
CA ILE A 154 -34.43 -11.18 6.11
C ILE A 154 -35.05 -11.49 7.50
N ARG A 155 -34.87 -10.60 8.50
CA ARG A 155 -35.50 -10.77 9.83
C ARG A 155 -36.99 -10.42 9.85
N SER A 156 -37.50 -9.63 8.90
CA SER A 156 -38.92 -9.28 8.84
C SER A 156 -39.81 -10.33 8.13
N GLN A 157 -39.22 -11.30 7.43
CA GLN A 157 -40.00 -12.35 6.72
C GLN A 157 -40.20 -13.65 7.53
N ARG A 158 -39.61 -13.77 8.72
CA ARG A 158 -39.69 -14.98 9.56
C ARG A 158 -40.57 -14.85 10.81
N LEU A 159 -41.23 -13.70 10.99
CA LEU A 159 -42.08 -13.37 12.15
C LEU A 159 -43.54 -13.08 11.78
N GLY A 160 -43.99 -13.47 10.58
CA GLY A 160 -45.35 -13.24 10.09
C GLY A 160 -46.20 -14.50 9.85
N ARG A 161 -45.95 -15.62 10.55
CA ARG A 161 -46.79 -16.83 10.39
C ARG A 161 -47.08 -17.55 11.72
N LEU A 162 -47.78 -16.82 12.58
CA LEU A 162 -48.62 -17.23 13.73
C LEU A 162 -49.66 -16.09 13.76
N GLU A 163 -50.98 -16.23 13.60
CA GLU A 163 -52.01 -17.27 13.64
C GLU A 163 -53.01 -16.97 12.48
N VAL A 164 -53.98 -17.76 12.02
CA VAL A 164 -55.19 -18.27 12.68
C VAL A 164 -55.87 -19.24 11.70
N PHE A 165 -56.17 -20.47 12.15
CA PHE A 165 -57.42 -21.24 12.00
C PHE A 165 -57.17 -22.66 12.50
#